data_AF-A0A2G8PC89-F1
#
_entry.id   AF-A0A2G8PC89-F1
#
_cell.length_a   1.000
_cell.length_b   1.000
_cell.length_c   1.000
_cell.angle_alpha   90.00
_cell.angle_beta   90.00
_cell.angle_gamma   90.00
#
_symmetry.space_group_name_H-M   'P 1'
#
loop_
_entity.id
_entity.type
_entity.pdbx_description
1 polymer ?
#
loop_
_entity_poly.entity_id
_entity_poly.type
_entity_poly.pdbx_seq_one_letter_code
_entity_poly.pdbx_strand_id
1 'polypeptide(L)'
;MCGRFSLAVAPERLQQHFPIERGAVGALQPRDNIAPSQPVLAVVAGSLQRQAVHFRWGLIPRWSQAPQAGWINARAETVAEKPSFRQAFCRRRLLIPADGFYEWVGRGKQGRQPYWFYLVERLLTLPPRGFLRSPQKNP
;
A
#
# COMPACT_ATOMS: atom_id res chain seq x y z
N MET A 1 -4.84 -9.92 -6.28
CA MET A 1 -5.15 -8.49 -6.05
C MET A 1 -4.89 -8.30 -4.58
N CYS A 2 -3.84 -7.55 -4.24
CA CYS A 2 -3.33 -7.53 -2.88
C CYS A 2 -4.30 -6.80 -1.94
N GLY A 3 -4.56 -7.43 -0.79
CA GLY A 3 -5.42 -6.86 0.25
C GLY A 3 -4.65 -6.32 1.44
N ARG A 4 -3.33 -6.59 1.52
CA ARG A 4 -2.46 -6.14 2.61
C ARG A 4 -1.05 -5.86 2.09
N PHE A 5 -0.38 -4.89 2.71
CA PHE A 5 1.01 -4.57 2.40
C PHE A 5 1.75 -4.05 3.61
N SER A 6 3.06 -3.91 3.48
CA SER A 6 3.95 -3.39 4.52
C SER A 6 4.67 -2.12 4.07
N LEU A 7 4.90 -1.21 5.00
CA LEU A 7 5.79 -0.05 4.85
C LEU A 7 6.51 0.16 6.18
N ALA A 8 7.73 -0.34 6.24
CA ALA A 8 8.55 -0.42 7.44
C ALA A 8 10.04 -0.12 7.16
N VAL A 9 10.35 0.44 5.99
CA VAL A 9 11.64 1.09 5.74
C VAL A 9 11.80 2.38 6.55
N ALA A 10 13.05 2.75 6.83
CA ALA A 10 13.38 4.00 7.48
C ALA A 10 12.96 5.22 6.63
N PRO A 11 12.52 6.33 7.23
CA PRO A 11 12.12 7.55 6.52
C PRO A 11 13.15 8.05 5.50
N GLU A 12 14.44 7.94 5.83
CA GLU A 12 15.56 8.38 5.01
C GLU A 12 15.62 7.61 3.68
N ARG A 13 15.24 6.33 3.69
CA ARG A 13 15.17 5.51 2.48
C ARG A 13 14.11 5.99 1.51
N LEU A 14 12.96 6.42 2.03
CA LEU A 14 11.91 7.02 1.22
C LEU A 14 12.38 8.34 0.60
N GLN A 15 13.10 9.16 1.36
CA GLN A 15 13.69 10.41 0.86
C GLN A 15 14.77 10.18 -0.21
N GLN A 16 15.51 9.08 -0.14
CA GLN A 16 16.47 8.70 -1.19
C GLN A 16 15.79 8.31 -2.51
N HIS A 17 14.61 7.68 -2.45
CA HIS A 17 13.90 7.18 -3.63
C HIS A 17 12.93 8.19 -4.22
N PHE A 18 12.37 9.07 -3.38
CA PHE A 18 11.41 10.07 -3.79
C PHE A 18 11.93 11.45 -3.39
N PRO A 19 11.98 12.44 -4.32
CA PRO A 19 12.34 13.83 -4.01
C PRO A 19 11.19 14.50 -3.25
N ILE A 20 11.00 14.09 -1.99
CA ILE A 20 10.06 14.67 -1.03
C ILE A 20 10.80 15.64 -0.10
N GLU A 21 10.07 16.61 0.44
CA GLU A 21 10.63 17.57 1.39
C GLU A 21 11.27 16.87 2.61
N ARG A 22 12.44 17.36 3.02
CA ARG A 22 13.15 16.81 4.19
C ARG A 22 12.29 16.95 5.43
N GLY A 23 12.20 15.88 6.22
CA GLY A 23 11.38 15.84 7.43
C GLY A 23 9.90 15.53 7.21
N ALA A 24 9.40 15.53 5.96
CA ALA A 24 7.99 15.22 5.65
C ALA A 24 7.55 13.81 6.06
N VAL A 25 8.51 12.90 6.29
CA VAL A 25 8.30 11.52 6.73
C VAL A 25 8.93 11.22 8.10
N GLY A 26 9.43 12.23 8.83
CA GLY A 26 10.18 12.03 10.07
C GLY A 26 9.42 11.32 11.20
N ALA A 27 8.08 11.29 11.13
CA ALA A 27 7.22 10.58 12.09
C ALA A 27 6.70 9.22 11.57
N LEU A 28 7.21 8.71 10.44
CA LEU A 28 6.73 7.46 9.85
C LEU A 28 7.04 6.28 10.77
N GLN A 29 5.97 5.64 11.27
CA GLN A 29 6.08 4.43 12.06
C GLN A 29 6.12 3.19 11.15
N PRO A 30 7.01 2.22 11.41
CA PRO A 30 7.04 0.96 10.68
C PRO A 30 5.72 0.20 10.81
N ARG A 31 5.17 -0.28 9.70
CA ARG A 31 3.91 -1.02 9.67
C ARG A 31 4.03 -2.25 8.78
N ASP A 32 3.98 -3.43 9.38
CA ASP A 32 4.11 -4.70 8.66
C ASP A 32 2.79 -5.21 8.08
N ASN A 33 1.64 -4.67 8.49
CA ASN A 33 0.36 -5.28 8.17
C ASN A 33 -0.74 -4.25 7.88
N ILE A 34 -0.50 -3.36 6.90
CA ILE A 34 -1.45 -2.32 6.49
C ILE A 34 -2.69 -2.93 5.84
N ALA A 35 -3.86 -2.50 6.28
CA ALA A 35 -5.18 -3.00 5.86
C ALA A 35 -5.97 -1.96 5.07
N PRO A 36 -6.99 -2.38 4.30
CA PRO A 36 -7.97 -1.48 3.69
C PRO A 36 -8.60 -0.53 4.70
N SER A 37 -9.03 0.64 4.23
CA SER A 37 -9.60 1.74 5.03
C SER A 37 -8.65 2.39 6.06
N GLN A 38 -7.45 1.85 6.28
CA GLN A 38 -6.47 2.52 7.13
C GLN A 38 -5.84 3.72 6.39
N PRO A 39 -5.35 4.74 7.13
CA PRO A 39 -4.51 5.78 6.54
C PRO A 39 -3.20 5.15 6.02
N VAL A 40 -2.76 5.55 4.84
CA VAL A 40 -1.52 5.10 4.20
C VAL A 40 -0.74 6.30 3.68
N LEU A 41 0.57 6.22 3.76
CA LEU A 41 1.46 7.21 3.18
C LEU A 41 1.35 7.14 1.64
N ALA A 42 1.21 8.30 1.02
CA ALA A 42 1.27 8.48 -0.42
C ALA A 42 2.22 9.61 -0.76
N VAL A 43 2.89 9.47 -1.89
CA VAL A 43 3.71 10.51 -2.50
C VAL A 43 2.93 11.11 -3.66
N VAL A 44 2.64 12.40 -3.58
CA VAL A 44 1.92 13.17 -4.61
C VAL A 44 2.86 14.17 -5.27
N ALA A 45 2.54 14.57 -6.51
CA ALA A 45 3.22 15.69 -7.13
C ALA A 45 2.83 17.00 -6.42
N GLY A 46 3.82 17.82 -6.07
CA GLY A 46 3.63 19.21 -5.64
C GLY A 46 4.19 20.19 -6.67
N SER A 47 4.03 21.50 -6.41
CA SER A 47 4.44 22.57 -7.33
C SER A 47 5.97 22.68 -7.49
N LEU A 48 6.73 22.43 -6.41
CA LEU A 48 8.19 22.54 -6.39
C LEU A 48 8.87 21.22 -6.00
N GLN A 49 8.24 20.42 -5.15
CA GLN A 49 8.73 19.14 -4.64
C GLN A 49 7.56 18.17 -4.51
N ARG A 50 7.84 16.85 -4.46
CA ARG A 50 6.80 15.89 -4.12
C ARG A 50 6.43 16.02 -2.65
N GLN A 51 5.17 15.76 -2.34
CA GLN A 51 4.67 15.82 -0.97
C GLN A 51 4.35 14.42 -0.45
N ALA A 52 4.68 14.19 0.81
CA ALA A 52 4.28 13.00 1.55
C ALA A 52 2.99 13.32 2.32
N VAL A 53 1.92 12.60 2.02
CA VAL A 53 0.58 12.85 2.57
C VAL A 53 -0.08 11.53 2.96
N HIS A 54 -1.00 11.57 3.91
CA HIS A 54 -1.75 10.38 4.31
C HIS A 54 -3.15 10.38 3.68
N PHE A 55 -3.55 9.27 3.08
CA PHE A 55 -4.91 9.04 2.58
C PHE A 55 -5.49 7.76 3.16
N ARG A 56 -6.82 7.69 3.25
CA ARG A 56 -7.52 6.42 3.47
C ARG A 56 -7.33 5.50 2.26
N TRP A 57 -6.85 4.27 2.48
CA TRP A 57 -6.75 3.28 1.41
C TRP A 57 -8.14 2.71 1.04
N GLY A 58 -8.76 3.31 0.04
CA GLY A 58 -10.05 2.91 -0.51
C GLY A 58 -10.69 4.06 -1.25
N LEU A 59 -10.75 3.95 -2.58
CA LEU A 59 -11.34 4.98 -3.43
C LEU A 59 -12.87 4.93 -3.34
N ILE A 60 -13.48 6.06 -2.98
CA ILE A 60 -14.94 6.24 -3.02
C ILE A 60 -15.27 7.14 -4.21
N PRO A 61 -15.96 6.64 -5.25
CA PRO A 61 -16.42 7.47 -6.35
C PRO A 61 -17.44 8.50 -5.85
N ARG A 62 -17.41 9.72 -6.39
CA ARG A 62 -18.28 10.84 -5.95
C ARG A 62 -19.78 10.54 -6.02
N TRP A 63 -20.20 9.65 -6.92
CA TRP A 63 -21.59 9.25 -7.10
C TRP A 63 -22.04 8.14 -6.13
N SER A 64 -21.12 7.55 -5.36
CA SER A 64 -21.44 6.46 -4.45
C SER A 64 -22.07 7.01 -3.17
N GLN A 65 -23.29 6.57 -2.85
CA GLN A 65 -24.07 7.07 -1.72
C GLN A 65 -23.82 6.31 -0.40
N ALA A 66 -22.94 5.29 -0.38
CA ALA A 66 -22.68 4.48 0.80
C ALA A 66 -21.20 4.56 1.24
N PRO A 67 -20.90 4.70 2.54
CA PRO A 67 -19.53 4.66 3.08
C PRO A 67 -19.02 3.21 3.09
N GLN A 68 -18.82 2.63 1.91
CA GLN A 68 -18.19 1.32 1.79
C GLN A 68 -16.68 1.43 2.02
N ALA A 69 -16.00 0.29 2.22
CA ALA A 69 -14.54 0.21 2.34
C ALA A 69 -13.79 0.90 1.17
N GLY A 70 -14.49 1.16 0.06
CA GLY A 70 -13.97 1.78 -1.14
C GLY A 70 -13.23 0.78 -2.01
N TRP A 71 -12.93 1.16 -3.24
CA TRP A 71 -12.14 0.35 -4.15
C TRP A 71 -10.68 0.42 -3.74
N ILE A 72 -10.11 -0.71 -3.31
CA ILE A 72 -8.72 -0.81 -2.84
C ILE A 72 -7.73 -1.13 -3.97
N ASN A 73 -8.22 -1.65 -5.10
CA ASN A 73 -7.45 -2.02 -6.28
C ASN A 73 -8.15 -1.52 -7.53
N ALA A 74 -7.36 -1.16 -8.54
CA ALA A 74 -7.83 -0.87 -9.90
C ALA A 74 -6.98 -1.68 -10.90
N ARG A 75 -7.64 -2.31 -11.87
CA ARG A 75 -6.99 -3.09 -12.93
C ARG A 75 -6.37 -2.15 -13.95
N ALA A 76 -5.06 -2.28 -14.20
CA ALA A 76 -4.31 -1.40 -15.11
C ALA A 76 -4.91 -1.40 -16.53
N GLU A 77 -5.44 -2.54 -16.96
CA GLU A 77 -6.06 -2.77 -18.27
C GLU A 77 -7.30 -1.90 -18.49
N THR A 78 -8.01 -1.49 -17.43
CA THR A 78 -9.32 -0.80 -17.55
C THR A 78 -9.43 0.47 -16.71
N VAL A 79 -8.34 0.89 -16.05
CA VAL A 79 -8.34 2.01 -15.10
C VAL A 79 -8.66 3.36 -15.75
N ALA A 80 -8.27 3.52 -17.03
CA ALA A 80 -8.52 4.75 -17.80
C ALA A 80 -9.97 4.88 -18.29
N GLU A 81 -10.70 3.78 -18.39
CA GLU A 81 -12.04 3.73 -18.99
C GLU A 81 -13.16 3.71 -17.94
N LYS A 82 -12.96 2.94 -16.87
CA LYS A 82 -14.01 2.68 -15.88
C LYS A 82 -14.45 3.96 -15.15
N PRO A 83 -15.76 4.27 -15.08
CA PRO A 83 -16.27 5.48 -14.42
C PRO A 83 -15.80 5.67 -12.97
N SER A 84 -15.62 4.57 -12.22
CA SER A 84 -15.10 4.61 -10.85
C SER A 84 -13.68 5.17 -10.74
N PHE A 85 -12.85 5.01 -11.78
CA PHE A 85 -11.40 5.29 -11.72
C PHE A 85 -10.93 6.36 -12.69
N ARG A 86 -11.54 6.49 -13.89
CA ARG A 86 -11.03 7.32 -14.99
C ARG A 86 -10.63 8.74 -14.59
N GLN A 87 -11.46 9.41 -13.78
CA GLN A 87 -11.18 10.78 -13.35
C GLN A 87 -9.99 10.84 -12.37
N ALA A 88 -9.88 9.88 -11.45
CA ALA A 88 -8.76 9.80 -10.52
C ALA A 88 -7.47 9.44 -11.26
N PHE A 89 -7.53 8.52 -12.22
CA PHE A 89 -6.39 8.11 -13.04
C PHE A 89 -5.82 9.27 -13.89
N CYS A 90 -6.68 10.12 -14.44
CA CYS A 90 -6.22 11.25 -15.24
C CYS A 90 -5.67 12.41 -14.40
N ARG A 91 -6.23 12.68 -13.21
CA ARG A 91 -5.98 13.96 -12.49
C ARG A 91 -5.38 13.82 -11.09
N ARG A 92 -5.43 12.64 -10.48
CA ARG A 92 -5.12 12.43 -9.05
C ARG A 92 -4.24 11.20 -8.85
N ARG A 93 -3.22 11.04 -9.70
CA ARG A 93 -2.24 9.96 -9.55
C ARG A 93 -1.35 10.25 -8.35
N LEU A 94 -1.03 9.19 -7.63
CA LEU A 94 -0.14 9.18 -6.48
C LEU A 94 0.65 7.87 -6.48
N LEU A 95 1.73 7.85 -5.72
CA LEU A 95 2.49 6.63 -5.47
C LEU A 95 2.24 6.19 -4.03
N ILE A 96 2.03 4.90 -3.81
CA ILE A 96 1.95 4.31 -2.46
C ILE A 96 3.26 3.54 -2.25
N PRO A 97 4.20 4.04 -1.44
CA PRO A 97 5.39 3.29 -1.10
C PRO A 97 5.03 2.03 -0.32
N ALA A 98 5.68 0.91 -0.66
CA ALA A 98 5.53 -0.36 0.03
C ALA A 98 6.84 -1.16 -0.04
N ASP A 99 7.15 -1.90 1.03
CA ASP A 99 8.27 -2.85 1.09
C ASP A 99 7.94 -4.12 0.31
N GLY A 100 6.69 -4.54 0.46
CA GLY A 100 6.14 -5.75 -0.11
C GLY A 100 4.65 -5.84 0.19
N PHE A 101 4.01 -6.88 -0.35
CA PHE A 101 2.58 -7.12 -0.17
C PHE A 101 2.31 -8.58 0.18
N TYR A 102 1.14 -8.84 0.76
CA TYR A 102 0.73 -10.19 1.13
C TYR A 102 -0.32 -10.72 0.16
N GLU A 103 -0.15 -11.97 -0.27
CA GLU A 103 -1.17 -12.74 -0.95
C GLU A 103 -1.36 -14.09 -0.27
N TRP A 104 -2.61 -14.56 -0.27
CA TRP A 104 -3.01 -15.80 0.38
C TRP A 104 -3.17 -16.89 -0.67
N VAL A 105 -2.25 -17.86 -0.68
CA VAL A 105 -2.22 -18.96 -1.64
C VAL A 105 -2.83 -20.21 -1.02
N GLY A 106 -3.67 -20.92 -1.76
CA GLY A 106 -4.37 -22.12 -1.29
C GLY A 106 -5.73 -22.30 -1.96
N ARG A 107 -6.33 -23.49 -1.83
CA ARG A 107 -7.65 -23.79 -2.38
C ARG A 107 -8.74 -23.55 -1.33
N GLY A 108 -9.81 -22.87 -1.73
CA GLY A 108 -10.97 -22.62 -0.86
C GLY A 108 -10.77 -21.54 0.20
N LYS A 109 -11.73 -21.42 1.12
CA LYS A 109 -11.70 -20.44 2.23
C LYS A 109 -10.84 -20.89 3.41
N GLN A 110 -10.61 -22.20 3.56
CA GLN A 110 -9.80 -22.80 4.61
C GLN A 110 -8.42 -23.15 4.07
N GLY A 111 -7.37 -23.10 4.91
CA GLY A 111 -6.03 -23.53 4.53
C GLY A 111 -5.26 -22.59 3.58
N ARG A 112 -5.63 -21.30 3.51
CA ARG A 112 -4.85 -20.32 2.74
C ARG A 112 -3.62 -19.86 3.51
N GLN A 113 -2.43 -20.09 2.96
CA GLN A 113 -1.16 -19.66 3.50
C GLN A 113 -0.82 -18.24 3.04
N PRO A 114 -0.53 -17.28 3.94
CA PRO A 114 -0.02 -15.98 3.55
C PRO A 114 1.44 -16.09 3.08
N TYR A 115 1.72 -15.44 1.96
CA TYR A 115 3.06 -15.21 1.42
C TYR A 115 3.31 -13.71 1.33
N TRP A 116 4.51 -13.28 1.73
CA TRP A 116 4.97 -11.91 1.57
C TRP A 116 5.87 -11.81 0.35
N PHE A 117 5.45 -10.99 -0.61
CA PHE A 117 6.18 -10.74 -1.85
C PHE A 117 6.89 -9.39 -1.73
N TYR A 118 8.19 -9.37 -2.02
CA TYR A 118 9.04 -8.20 -1.91
C TYR A 118 10.11 -8.23 -3.02
N LEU A 119 10.75 -7.08 -3.26
CA LEU A 119 11.83 -6.97 -4.25
C LEU A 119 13.17 -7.43 -3.64
N VAL A 120 13.86 -8.36 -4.30
CA VAL A 120 15.08 -9.03 -3.77
C VAL A 120 16.23 -8.05 -3.50
N GLU A 121 16.38 -6.98 -4.28
CA GLU A 121 17.39 -5.94 -4.01
C GLU A 121 17.24 -5.27 -2.62
N ARG A 122 16.08 -5.42 -1.96
CA ARG A 122 15.85 -4.91 -0.60
C ARG A 122 16.32 -5.82 0.53
N LEU A 123 16.57 -7.12 0.29
CA LEU A 123 16.98 -8.08 1.33
C LEU A 123 18.33 -7.71 1.97
N LEU A 124 19.21 -7.04 1.22
CA LEU A 124 20.54 -6.65 1.72
C LEU A 124 20.49 -5.49 2.73
N THR A 125 19.31 -4.90 2.97
CA THR A 125 19.20 -3.65 3.75
C THR A 125 18.05 -3.64 4.75
N LEU A 126 17.29 -4.74 4.84
CA LEU A 126 16.33 -4.99 5.90
C LEU A 126 16.89 -6.09 6.80
N PRO A 127 16.82 -5.97 8.13
CA PRO A 127 17.18 -7.08 9.00
C PRO A 127 16.31 -8.31 8.65
N PRO A 128 16.84 -9.54 8.76
CA PRO A 128 16.07 -10.74 8.47
C PRO A 128 14.81 -10.75 9.33
N ARG A 129 13.65 -10.55 8.69
CA ARG A 129 12.35 -10.53 9.39
C ARG A 129 11.92 -11.97 9.64
N GLY A 130 11.89 -12.36 10.92
CA GLY A 130 11.32 -13.64 11.33
C GLY A 130 9.87 -13.74 10.87
N PHE A 131 9.54 -14.79 10.12
CA PHE A 131 8.17 -15.16 9.86
C PHE A 131 7.49 -15.45 11.20
N LEU A 132 6.70 -14.51 11.72
CA LEU A 132 5.72 -14.84 12.74
C LEU A 132 4.69 -15.76 12.07
N ARG A 133 4.88 -17.07 12.24
CA ARG A 133 3.84 -18.05 11.99
C ARG A 133 2.61 -17.57 12.75
N SER A 134 1.51 -17.34 12.03
CA SER A 134 0.21 -17.17 12.66
C SER A 134 0.02 -18.34 13.63
N PRO A 135 -0.43 -18.13 14.88
CA PRO A 135 -0.68 -19.23 15.80
C PRO A 135 -1.65 -20.17 15.10
N GLN A 136 -1.24 -21.42 14.93
CA GLN A 136 -2.14 -22.46 14.49
C GLN A 136 -3.30 -22.47 15.48
N LYS A 137 -4.53 -22.36 14.96
CA LYS A 137 -5.69 -22.79 15.73
C LYS A 137 -5.51 -24.29 15.93
N ASN A 138 -5.16 -24.70 17.15
CA ASN A 138 -5.21 -26.10 17.55
C ASN A 138 -6.63 -26.65 17.37
N PRO A 139 -6.77 -27.96 17.10
CA PRO A 139 -8.03 -28.63 16.80
C PRO A 139 -9.06 -28.51 17.92
#